data_AF-A0A8C3NE06-F1
#
_entry.id   AF-A0A8C3NE06-F1
#
_cell.length_a   1.000
_cell.length_b   1.000
_cell.length_c   1.000
_cell.angle_alpha   90.00
_cell.angle_beta   90.00
_cell.angle_gamma   90.00
#
_symmetry.space_group_name_H-M   'P 1'
#
loop_
_entity.id
_entity.type
_entity.pdbx_description
1 polymer ?
#
loop_
_entity_poly.entity_id
_entity_poly.type
_entity_poly.pdbx_seq_one_letter_code
_entity_poly.pdbx_strand_id
1 'polypeptide(L)'
;MRSSGEGNDRERAVYLLKGDDCPFLLRDLLASEQLADVFGQAVMNVLRVFIGSPHGLNLRNVLWHGFASPQEIPAKYCAMLLFLTAGLGQLLQTYLLQTKGVLVHRPYVIFISLEELDAFPDLNSEILAIAEELVKHSSFVLKIMLPFWIAALTAFKQSRYADSVILLLPQLEAGLRLLFTTTNKCPNRLLTAEMLKKHLDNEEVNQLPVVLEEPDFLWDFLNHQEGPLIRDRLSHGEINLETFPREIANQIVGFAITFLCRFSDEDMFSLKEHMVIKPLMNCASCYQSRFHPVSRLKKQVGTSICDSILVLKIVNPQNYLILHALIVLKKVQTLHIFYYFFCLTLKHPFLFWRLLVELCGTRVCTLYSPRPVLEVVVILRKISAQCHQVSQQVIAGAGLRHTQWLNKTLRSRQRHNYRRMLSSIKFLSPVLRLILLLITLELVSVHSVCKKNPFDYQQYLKFLKSVLQYTENLVTYTSPDKNKWDETMELTKKTLINIKKITDRKLMLMLFVKSTEKDLL
;
A
#
# COMPACT_ATOMS: atom_id res chain seq x y z
N MET A 1 18.53 -4.62 11.32
CA MET A 1 18.29 -6.07 11.08
C MET A 1 17.00 -6.24 10.30
N ARG A 2 17.09 -6.40 8.98
CA ARG A 2 15.93 -6.66 8.10
C ARG A 2 15.85 -8.16 7.85
N SER A 3 14.68 -8.73 8.08
CA SER A 3 14.34 -10.12 7.83
C SER A 3 14.41 -10.43 6.34
N SER A 4 15.17 -11.46 6.01
CA SER A 4 15.15 -12.21 4.76
C SER A 4 13.72 -12.63 4.42
N GLY A 5 13.13 -11.95 3.44
CA GLY A 5 11.92 -12.40 2.76
C GLY A 5 12.33 -13.29 1.60
N GLU A 6 12.45 -14.59 1.86
CA GLU A 6 12.50 -15.59 0.80
C GLU A 6 11.14 -15.68 0.11
N GLY A 7 11.16 -15.64 -1.23
CA GLY A 7 10.06 -16.12 -2.07
C GLY A 7 9.35 -15.05 -2.89
N ASN A 8 9.99 -14.55 -3.95
CA ASN A 8 9.44 -14.58 -5.33
C ASN A 8 10.38 -14.00 -6.43
N ASP A 9 11.70 -14.04 -6.30
CA ASP A 9 12.62 -13.57 -7.34
C ASP A 9 12.97 -14.68 -8.36
N ARG A 10 11.99 -15.15 -9.13
CA ARG A 10 12.25 -15.98 -10.33
C ARG A 10 11.96 -15.20 -11.61
N GLU A 11 12.65 -14.08 -11.79
CA GLU A 11 12.83 -13.43 -13.11
C GLU A 11 13.95 -12.37 -13.12
N ARG A 12 15.07 -12.64 -12.44
CA ARG A 12 16.29 -11.80 -12.52
C ARG A 12 17.41 -12.53 -13.23
N ALA A 13 17.27 -12.76 -14.53
CA ALA A 13 18.41 -13.13 -15.36
C ALA A 13 19.15 -11.85 -15.79
N VAL A 14 20.06 -11.36 -14.94
CA VAL A 14 21.08 -10.39 -15.37
C VAL A 14 22.23 -11.21 -15.95
N TYR A 15 22.28 -11.28 -17.27
CA TYR A 15 23.37 -11.90 -18.03
C TYR A 15 24.65 -11.07 -17.88
N LEU A 16 25.41 -11.27 -16.79
CA LEU A 16 26.83 -10.90 -16.63
C LEU A 16 27.39 -11.40 -15.29
N LEU A 17 27.11 -12.65 -14.93
CA LEU A 17 27.63 -13.23 -13.68
C LEU A 17 28.34 -14.54 -13.99
N LYS A 18 29.63 -14.61 -13.65
CA LYS A 18 30.42 -15.84 -13.53
C LYS A 18 29.90 -16.69 -12.35
N GLY A 19 28.61 -17.00 -12.29
CA GLY A 19 28.00 -17.90 -11.30
C GLY A 19 27.64 -17.33 -9.92
N ASP A 20 27.94 -16.06 -9.62
CA ASP A 20 27.59 -15.42 -8.33
C ASP A 20 26.32 -14.54 -8.41
N ASP A 21 25.65 -14.30 -7.29
CA ASP A 21 24.52 -13.37 -7.20
C ASP A 21 24.96 -11.90 -7.40
N CYS A 22 24.14 -11.11 -8.09
CA CYS A 22 24.40 -9.68 -8.29
C CYS A 22 24.43 -8.94 -6.93
N PRO A 23 25.51 -8.22 -6.58
CA PRO A 23 25.58 -7.50 -5.32
C PRO A 23 24.45 -6.49 -5.17
N PHE A 24 23.81 -6.46 -3.99
CA PHE A 24 22.66 -5.59 -3.74
C PHE A 24 23.06 -4.12 -3.49
N LEU A 25 24.23 -3.89 -2.86
CA LEU A 25 24.69 -2.55 -2.51
C LEU A 25 25.59 -1.97 -3.60
N LEU A 26 25.42 -0.68 -3.92
CA LEU A 26 26.26 0.03 -4.89
C LEU A 26 27.75 -0.04 -4.55
N ARG A 27 28.11 0.04 -3.26
CA ARG A 27 29.51 -0.11 -2.82
C ARG A 27 30.10 -1.45 -3.24
N ASP A 28 29.32 -2.51 -3.13
CA ASP A 28 29.77 -3.87 -3.40
C ASP A 28 29.78 -4.12 -4.93
N LEU A 29 28.82 -3.55 -5.67
CA LEU A 29 28.87 -3.47 -7.14
C LEU A 29 30.13 -2.77 -7.62
N LEU A 30 30.50 -1.63 -7.04
CA LEU A 30 31.71 -0.88 -7.40
C LEU A 30 33.01 -1.59 -7.00
N ALA A 31 32.94 -2.62 -6.15
CA ALA A 31 34.07 -3.47 -5.79
C ALA A 31 34.14 -4.76 -6.62
N SER A 32 33.18 -5.00 -7.51
CA SER A 32 33.09 -6.24 -8.29
C SER A 32 34.15 -6.31 -9.39
N GLU A 33 34.74 -7.49 -9.56
CA GLU A 33 35.70 -7.77 -10.64
C GLU A 33 35.03 -7.68 -12.02
N GLN A 34 33.75 -8.02 -12.10
CA GLN A 34 32.97 -8.00 -13.34
C GLN A 34 32.85 -6.58 -13.91
N LEU A 35 32.65 -5.56 -13.07
CA LEU A 35 32.65 -4.17 -13.53
C LEU A 35 34.07 -3.67 -13.79
N ALA A 36 35.09 -4.18 -13.09
CA ALA A 36 36.48 -3.86 -13.37
C ALA A 36 36.96 -4.43 -14.72
N ASP A 37 36.47 -5.60 -15.13
CA ASP A 37 36.72 -6.20 -16.44
C ASP A 37 36.16 -5.32 -17.59
N VAL A 38 35.04 -4.63 -17.35
CA VAL A 38 34.39 -3.75 -18.33
C VAL A 38 35.00 -2.34 -18.35
N PHE A 39 35.15 -1.72 -17.18
CA PHE A 39 35.51 -0.30 -17.05
C PHE A 39 36.98 -0.06 -16.71
N GLY A 40 37.71 -1.10 -16.33
CA GLY A 40 39.09 -1.02 -15.86
C GLY A 40 39.21 -0.65 -14.37
N GLN A 41 40.21 -1.24 -13.71
CA GLN A 41 40.41 -1.10 -12.27
C GLN A 41 40.62 0.36 -11.83
N ALA A 42 41.32 1.17 -12.63
CA ALA A 42 41.57 2.57 -12.31
C ALA A 42 40.28 3.40 -12.27
N VAL A 43 39.36 3.19 -13.21
CA VAL A 43 38.06 3.88 -13.25
C VAL A 43 37.21 3.45 -12.05
N MET A 44 37.17 2.15 -11.76
CA MET A 44 36.45 1.64 -10.59
C MET A 44 37.01 2.20 -9.27
N ASN A 45 38.33 2.36 -9.15
CA ASN A 45 38.94 3.01 -7.98
C ASN A 45 38.44 4.44 -7.79
N VAL A 46 38.40 5.23 -8.87
CA VAL A 46 37.90 6.61 -8.82
C VAL A 46 36.42 6.65 -8.45
N LEU A 47 35.59 5.78 -9.04
CA LEU A 47 34.16 5.69 -8.68
C LEU A 47 33.96 5.35 -7.19
N ARG A 48 34.78 4.45 -6.64
CA ARG A 48 34.72 4.10 -5.21
C ARG A 48 35.02 5.29 -4.30
N VAL A 49 35.91 6.20 -4.71
CA VAL A 49 36.19 7.45 -3.99
C VAL A 49 35.01 8.41 -4.08
N PHE A 50 34.38 8.58 -5.25
CA PHE A 50 33.35 9.59 -5.46
C PHE A 50 31.96 9.20 -4.96
N ILE A 51 31.51 7.98 -5.26
CA ILE A 51 30.12 7.52 -5.04
C ILE A 51 30.03 6.16 -4.32
N GLY A 52 31.16 5.63 -3.85
CA GLY A 52 31.26 4.31 -3.24
C GLY A 52 30.96 4.29 -1.75
N SER A 53 31.97 3.92 -0.95
CA SER A 53 31.78 3.67 0.48
C SER A 53 31.81 4.96 1.33
N PRO A 54 31.37 4.91 2.59
CA PRO A 54 31.54 6.02 3.53
C PRO A 54 33.00 6.44 3.80
N HIS A 55 33.99 5.62 3.41
CA HIS A 55 35.41 5.98 3.51
C HIS A 55 35.89 6.90 2.37
N GLY A 56 35.05 7.14 1.34
CA GLY A 56 35.29 8.11 0.27
C GLY A 56 34.48 9.38 0.45
N LEU A 57 34.36 10.20 -0.61
CA LEU A 57 33.51 11.40 -0.64
C LEU A 57 32.03 11.05 -0.48
N ASN A 58 31.62 9.91 -1.04
CA ASN A 58 30.26 9.39 -0.93
C ASN A 58 29.18 10.42 -1.34
N LEU A 59 29.46 11.17 -2.41
CA LEU A 59 28.69 12.35 -2.82
C LEU A 59 27.21 12.03 -3.06
N ARG A 60 26.91 10.84 -3.58
CA ARG A 60 25.53 10.35 -3.75
C ARG A 60 24.75 10.43 -2.45
N ASN A 61 25.29 9.84 -1.37
CA ASN A 61 24.57 9.79 -0.09
C ASN A 61 24.56 11.15 0.60
N VAL A 62 25.67 11.91 0.52
CA VAL A 62 25.73 13.28 1.09
C VAL A 62 24.65 14.18 0.47
N LEU A 63 24.52 14.16 -0.86
CA LEU A 63 23.52 14.96 -1.57
C LEU A 63 22.10 14.42 -1.37
N TRP A 64 21.87 13.12 -1.54
CA TRP A 64 20.53 12.52 -1.51
C TRP A 64 19.89 12.50 -0.12
N HIS A 65 20.70 12.66 0.93
CA HIS A 65 20.24 12.83 2.31
C HIS A 65 20.14 14.30 2.76
N GLY A 66 20.44 15.25 1.88
CA GLY A 66 20.34 16.69 2.16
C GLY A 66 21.40 17.19 3.14
N PHE A 67 22.58 16.56 3.20
CA PHE A 67 23.66 16.98 4.10
C PHE A 67 24.48 18.14 3.55
N ALA A 68 24.59 18.25 2.23
CA ALA A 68 25.35 19.32 1.61
C ALA A 68 24.50 20.57 1.38
N SER A 69 24.95 21.70 1.90
CA SER A 69 24.33 22.99 1.63
C SER A 69 24.61 23.48 0.20
N PRO A 70 23.84 24.45 -0.30
CA PRO A 70 24.19 25.18 -1.52
C PRO A 70 25.65 25.63 -1.48
N GLN A 71 26.35 25.48 -2.60
CA GLN A 71 27.77 25.81 -2.80
C GLN A 71 28.79 25.05 -1.92
N GLU A 72 28.37 24.16 -1.02
CA GLU A 72 29.31 23.37 -0.20
C GLU A 72 30.09 22.36 -1.02
N ILE A 73 29.45 21.76 -2.03
CA ILE A 73 30.11 20.86 -2.97
C ILE A 73 30.78 21.68 -4.09
N PRO A 74 32.11 21.61 -4.23
CA PRO A 74 32.81 22.31 -5.31
C PRO A 74 32.33 21.85 -6.69
N ALA A 75 32.10 22.81 -7.61
CA ALA A 75 31.66 22.53 -8.98
C ALA A 75 32.56 21.53 -9.74
N LYS A 76 33.86 21.48 -9.41
CA LYS A 76 34.81 20.49 -9.95
C LYS A 76 34.40 19.04 -9.71
N TYR A 77 33.73 18.73 -8.58
CA TYR A 77 33.23 17.38 -8.31
C TYR A 77 32.02 17.06 -9.18
N CYS A 78 31.13 18.01 -9.43
CA CYS A 78 30.02 17.85 -10.37
C CYS A 78 30.54 17.62 -11.79
N ALA A 79 31.49 18.44 -12.24
CA ALA A 79 32.14 18.26 -13.55
C ALA A 79 32.80 16.88 -13.67
N MET A 80 33.53 16.44 -12.63
CA MET A 80 34.13 15.11 -12.59
C MET A 80 33.09 13.99 -12.71
N LEU A 81 31.96 14.08 -12.01
CA LEU A 81 30.89 13.08 -12.11
C LEU A 81 30.26 13.03 -13.52
N LEU A 82 30.10 14.18 -14.17
CA LEU A 82 29.62 14.24 -15.56
C LEU A 82 30.62 13.59 -16.53
N PHE A 83 31.91 13.90 -16.39
CA PHE A 83 32.97 13.28 -17.19
C PHE A 83 33.08 11.78 -16.96
N LEU A 84 33.00 11.33 -15.70
CA LEU A 84 32.99 9.91 -15.36
C LEU A 84 31.79 9.20 -15.98
N THR A 85 30.59 9.78 -15.90
CA THR A 85 29.38 9.18 -16.46
C THR A 85 29.48 9.04 -17.99
N ALA A 86 29.91 10.09 -18.68
CA ALA A 86 30.11 10.05 -20.13
C ALA A 86 31.22 9.04 -20.53
N GLY A 87 32.33 9.03 -19.80
CA GLY A 87 33.44 8.10 -20.01
C GLY A 87 33.04 6.64 -19.80
N LEU A 88 32.24 6.34 -18.77
CA LEU A 88 31.67 5.01 -18.56
C LEU A 88 30.81 4.57 -19.74
N GLY A 89 30.00 5.47 -20.30
CA GLY A 89 29.21 5.18 -21.51
C GLY A 89 30.09 4.77 -22.70
N GLN A 90 31.19 5.48 -22.92
CA GLN A 90 32.14 5.17 -24.00
C GLN A 90 32.85 3.83 -23.79
N LEU A 91 33.30 3.55 -22.56
CA LEU A 91 33.93 2.29 -22.20
C LEU A 91 32.96 1.11 -22.37
N LEU A 92 31.72 1.27 -21.90
CA LEU A 92 30.67 0.26 -22.05
C LEU A 92 30.38 -0.03 -23.53
N GLN A 93 30.23 1.02 -24.34
CA GLN A 93 30.00 0.88 -25.78
C GLN A 93 31.16 0.12 -26.46
N THR A 94 32.40 0.46 -26.11
CA THR A 94 33.60 -0.20 -26.64
C THR A 94 33.62 -1.68 -26.25
N TYR A 95 33.36 -1.99 -24.98
CA TYR A 95 33.31 -3.37 -24.48
C TYR A 95 32.22 -4.20 -25.20
N LEU A 96 31.02 -3.64 -25.37
CA LEU A 96 29.91 -4.31 -26.06
C LEU A 96 30.24 -4.59 -27.53
N LEU A 97 30.92 -3.65 -28.22
CA LEU A 97 31.37 -3.86 -29.60
C LEU A 97 32.41 -4.98 -29.70
N GLN A 98 33.37 -5.03 -28.77
CA GLN A 98 34.41 -6.06 -28.75
C GLN A 98 33.86 -7.44 -28.43
N THR A 99 32.92 -7.52 -27.48
CA THR A 99 32.31 -8.77 -27.02
C THR A 99 31.12 -9.21 -27.87
N LYS A 100 30.69 -8.37 -28.84
CA LYS A 100 29.44 -8.53 -29.60
C LYS A 100 28.22 -8.68 -28.68
N GLY A 101 28.27 -8.03 -27.51
CA GLY A 101 27.21 -8.03 -26.52
C GLY A 101 26.11 -7.03 -26.88
N VAL A 102 24.87 -7.33 -26.47
CA VAL A 102 23.73 -6.41 -26.58
C VAL A 102 23.35 -5.95 -25.18
N LEU A 103 23.32 -4.63 -24.97
CA LEU A 103 22.82 -4.04 -23.73
C LEU A 103 21.30 -3.91 -23.80
N VAL A 104 20.60 -4.71 -23.00
CA VAL A 104 19.16 -4.60 -22.85
C VAL A 104 18.86 -3.69 -21.66
N HIS A 105 18.31 -2.52 -21.95
CA HIS A 105 17.85 -1.61 -20.91
C HIS A 105 16.57 -2.13 -20.27
N ARG A 106 16.49 -2.01 -18.94
CA ARG A 106 15.22 -2.25 -18.25
C ARG A 106 14.22 -1.17 -18.66
N PRO A 107 12.96 -1.52 -18.91
CA PRO A 107 11.94 -0.53 -19.20
C PRO A 107 11.74 0.39 -17.98
N TYR A 108 11.43 1.66 -18.23
CA TYR A 108 11.05 2.58 -17.18
C TYR A 108 9.80 2.09 -16.45
N VAL A 109 9.76 2.37 -15.14
CA VAL A 109 8.59 2.13 -14.32
C VAL A 109 7.48 3.09 -14.74
N ILE A 110 6.31 2.52 -15.01
CA ILE A 110 5.10 3.27 -15.28
C ILE A 110 4.27 3.28 -14.00
N PHE A 111 3.88 4.47 -13.55
CA PHE A 111 2.98 4.61 -12.42
C PHE A 111 1.55 4.26 -12.86
N ILE A 112 1.15 3.03 -12.57
CA ILE A 112 -0.22 2.55 -12.81
C ILE A 112 -1.14 3.12 -11.72
N SER A 113 -2.33 3.56 -12.09
CA SER A 113 -3.36 4.09 -11.18
C SER A 113 -2.96 5.40 -10.47
N LEU A 114 -2.58 6.44 -11.22
CA LEU A 114 -2.33 7.79 -10.68
C LEU A 114 -3.50 8.32 -9.83
N GLU A 115 -4.73 7.92 -10.12
CA GLU A 115 -5.92 8.23 -9.31
C GLU A 115 -5.79 7.75 -7.85
N GLU A 116 -5.08 6.65 -7.59
CA GLU A 116 -4.82 6.17 -6.22
C GLU A 116 -3.84 7.07 -5.47
N LEU A 117 -3.05 7.88 -6.18
CA LEU A 117 -2.07 8.79 -5.60
C LEU A 117 -2.68 10.17 -5.27
N ASP A 118 -3.90 10.47 -5.73
CA ASP A 118 -4.51 11.79 -5.57
C ASP A 118 -4.95 12.09 -4.13
N ALA A 119 -4.05 12.62 -3.30
CA ALA A 119 -4.26 12.90 -1.88
C ALA A 119 -4.47 14.39 -1.58
N PHE A 120 -3.80 15.25 -2.33
CA PHE A 120 -3.82 16.69 -2.23
C PHE A 120 -4.42 17.30 -3.49
N PRO A 121 -5.21 18.38 -3.36
CA PRO A 121 -5.75 19.10 -4.50
C PRO A 121 -4.64 19.65 -5.42
N ASP A 122 -5.04 19.98 -6.64
CA ASP A 122 -4.17 20.62 -7.62
C ASP A 122 -3.63 21.96 -7.11
N LEU A 123 -2.31 22.13 -7.22
CA LEU A 123 -1.61 23.34 -6.78
C LEU A 123 -1.70 24.43 -7.85
N ASN A 124 -2.30 25.56 -7.49
CA ASN A 124 -2.40 26.74 -8.34
C ASN A 124 -1.25 27.74 -8.05
N SER A 125 -1.16 28.80 -8.86
CA SER A 125 -0.11 29.83 -8.72
C SER A 125 -0.14 30.57 -7.38
N GLU A 126 -1.34 30.76 -6.81
CA GLU A 126 -1.54 31.44 -5.53
C GLU A 126 -0.99 30.61 -4.36
N ILE A 127 -1.31 29.32 -4.31
CA ILE A 127 -0.76 28.36 -3.33
C ILE A 127 0.76 28.36 -3.40
N LEU A 128 1.34 28.33 -4.61
CA LEU A 128 2.78 28.32 -4.78
C LEU A 128 3.45 29.65 -4.37
N ALA A 129 2.77 30.79 -4.53
CA ALA A 129 3.26 32.08 -4.04
C ALA A 129 3.25 32.13 -2.50
N ILE A 130 2.18 31.62 -1.87
CA ILE A 130 2.12 31.48 -0.40
C ILE A 130 3.23 30.53 0.08
N ALA A 131 3.46 29.42 -0.61
CA ALA A 131 4.52 28.47 -0.29
C ALA A 131 5.91 29.14 -0.29
N GLU A 132 6.22 29.96 -1.28
CA GLU A 132 7.51 30.70 -1.35
C GLU A 132 7.71 31.63 -0.14
N GLU A 133 6.65 32.20 0.40
CA GLU A 133 6.72 32.99 1.62
C GLU A 133 6.88 32.10 2.87
N LEU A 134 6.10 31.03 2.98
CA LEU A 134 6.19 30.08 4.10
C LEU A 134 7.57 29.43 4.24
N VAL A 135 8.26 29.16 3.13
CA VAL A 135 9.63 28.60 3.18
C VAL A 135 10.59 29.50 3.97
N LYS A 136 10.39 30.82 3.96
CA LYS A 136 11.29 31.78 4.65
C LYS A 136 11.09 31.80 6.16
N HIS A 137 9.89 31.44 6.63
CA HIS A 137 9.45 31.59 8.02
C HIS A 137 9.20 30.26 8.74
N SER A 138 9.27 29.13 8.02
CA SER A 138 9.07 27.82 8.62
C SER A 138 10.32 27.33 9.35
N SER A 139 10.18 26.96 10.62
CA SER A 139 11.23 26.29 11.41
C SER A 139 11.61 24.90 10.87
N PHE A 140 10.79 24.34 9.97
CA PHE A 140 11.11 23.12 9.24
C PHE A 140 12.24 23.31 8.21
N VAL A 141 12.47 24.55 7.77
CA VAL A 141 13.47 24.88 6.74
C VAL A 141 14.76 25.33 7.40
N LEU A 142 15.85 24.61 7.10
CA LEU A 142 17.19 25.10 7.41
C LEU A 142 17.47 26.33 6.54
N LYS A 143 17.77 27.48 7.16
CA LYS A 143 18.02 28.76 6.45
C LYS A 143 19.04 28.63 5.32
N ILE A 144 20.10 27.85 5.53
CA ILE A 144 21.14 27.61 4.52
C ILE A 144 20.62 26.84 3.29
N MET A 145 19.56 26.04 3.45
CA MET A 145 18.94 25.24 2.40
C MET A 145 17.82 25.96 1.63
N LEU A 146 17.47 27.19 2.04
CA LEU A 146 16.44 28.03 1.40
C LEU A 146 16.56 28.08 -0.14
N PRO A 147 17.76 28.20 -0.75
CA PRO A 147 17.88 28.20 -2.21
C PRO A 147 17.33 26.94 -2.89
N PHE A 148 17.48 25.75 -2.29
CA PHE A 148 16.97 24.51 -2.87
C PHE A 148 15.44 24.42 -2.80
N TRP A 149 14.83 24.91 -1.72
CA TRP A 149 13.38 25.00 -1.62
C TRP A 149 12.78 25.91 -2.69
N ILE A 150 13.33 27.11 -2.86
CA ILE A 150 12.86 28.05 -3.88
C ILE A 150 13.09 27.49 -5.30
N ALA A 151 14.23 26.84 -5.55
CA ALA A 151 14.48 26.17 -6.82
C ALA A 151 13.50 25.04 -7.11
N ALA A 152 13.11 24.26 -6.09
CA ALA A 152 12.11 23.21 -6.23
C ALA A 152 10.72 23.75 -6.60
N LEU A 153 10.26 24.82 -5.93
CA LEU A 153 8.99 25.48 -6.25
C LEU A 153 9.01 26.13 -7.64
N THR A 154 10.14 26.77 -8.00
CA THR A 154 10.34 27.36 -9.33
C THR A 154 10.31 26.30 -10.43
N ALA A 155 10.98 25.15 -10.22
CA ALA A 155 10.95 24.03 -11.16
C ALA A 155 9.52 23.51 -11.36
N PHE A 156 8.72 23.42 -10.29
CA PHE A 156 7.31 23.05 -10.39
C PHE A 156 6.51 24.03 -11.26
N LYS A 157 6.66 25.35 -11.01
CA LYS A 157 6.02 26.41 -11.82
C LYS A 157 6.39 26.33 -13.31
N GLN A 158 7.62 25.90 -13.60
CA GLN A 158 8.16 25.74 -14.96
C GLN A 158 7.80 24.38 -15.59
N SER A 159 6.93 23.58 -14.96
CA SER A 159 6.59 22.22 -15.40
C SER A 159 7.77 21.23 -15.44
N ARG A 160 8.87 21.55 -14.74
CA ARG A 160 10.01 20.65 -14.53
C ARG A 160 9.76 19.81 -13.27
N TYR A 161 8.79 18.90 -13.38
CA TYR A 161 8.27 18.14 -12.24
C TYR A 161 9.31 17.21 -11.60
N ALA A 162 10.11 16.52 -12.41
CA ALA A 162 11.20 15.68 -11.91
C ALA A 162 12.20 16.50 -11.09
N ASP A 163 12.67 17.63 -11.64
CA ASP A 163 13.63 18.51 -10.97
C ASP A 163 13.07 19.05 -9.64
N SER A 164 11.78 19.42 -9.63
CA SER A 164 11.10 19.86 -8.41
C SER A 164 11.17 18.80 -7.31
N VAL A 165 10.79 17.56 -7.62
CA VAL A 165 10.78 16.45 -6.66
C VAL A 165 12.20 16.06 -6.23
N ILE A 166 13.15 16.01 -7.17
CA ILE A 166 14.56 15.71 -6.91
C ILE A 166 15.17 16.72 -5.93
N LEU A 167 14.87 18.01 -6.11
CA LEU A 167 15.35 19.06 -5.21
C LEU A 167 14.64 19.01 -3.86
N LEU A 168 13.34 18.69 -3.83
CA LEU A 168 12.50 18.77 -2.64
C LEU A 168 12.67 17.57 -1.68
N LEU A 169 12.85 16.35 -2.20
CA LEU A 169 12.96 15.14 -1.36
C LEU A 169 14.09 15.21 -0.31
N PRO A 170 15.33 15.63 -0.66
CA PRO A 170 16.39 15.82 0.32
C PRO A 170 16.05 16.87 1.37
N GLN A 171 15.29 17.91 1.00
CA GLN A 171 14.91 18.97 1.93
C GLN A 171 13.84 18.51 2.93
N LEU A 172 12.87 17.71 2.46
CA LEU A 172 11.90 17.06 3.34
C LEU A 172 12.61 16.15 4.35
N GLU A 173 13.61 15.38 3.92
CA GLU A 173 14.40 14.55 4.83
C GLU A 173 15.20 15.39 5.83
N ALA A 174 15.88 16.45 5.37
CA ALA A 174 16.64 17.32 6.26
C ALA A 174 15.74 17.96 7.35
N GLY A 175 14.58 18.48 6.96
CA GLY A 175 13.59 19.04 7.90
C GLY A 175 13.03 17.99 8.86
N LEU A 176 12.70 16.78 8.38
CA LEU A 176 12.22 15.69 9.23
C LEU A 176 13.30 15.22 10.23
N ARG A 177 14.58 15.21 9.84
CA ARG A 177 15.70 14.91 10.75
C ARG A 177 15.88 15.98 11.80
N LEU A 178 15.74 17.26 11.42
CA LEU A 178 15.75 18.36 12.37
C LEU A 178 14.64 18.18 13.41
N LEU A 179 13.40 17.99 12.97
CA LEU A 179 12.27 17.69 13.85
C LEU A 179 12.54 16.49 14.74
N PHE A 180 13.03 15.38 14.17
CA PHE A 180 13.37 14.18 14.93
C PHE A 180 14.34 14.49 16.07
N THR A 181 15.42 15.22 15.80
CA THR A 181 16.43 15.53 16.81
C THR A 181 15.91 16.49 17.88
N THR A 182 15.10 17.47 17.51
CA THR A 182 14.51 18.44 18.44
C THR A 182 13.47 17.77 19.35
N THR A 183 12.53 17.02 18.75
CA THR A 183 11.44 16.34 19.45
C THR A 183 11.94 15.22 20.36
N ASN A 184 12.97 14.46 19.94
CA ASN A 184 13.58 13.42 20.76
C ASN A 184 14.79 13.92 21.59
N LYS A 185 15.05 15.23 21.64
CA LYS A 185 16.15 15.85 22.42
C LYS A 185 17.53 15.21 22.17
N CYS A 186 17.84 14.87 20.91
CA CYS A 186 19.08 14.19 20.51
C CYS A 186 19.81 14.89 19.35
N PRO A 187 20.32 16.13 19.55
CA PRO A 187 20.92 16.93 18.47
C PRO A 187 22.09 16.23 17.77
N ASN A 188 22.88 15.43 18.50
CA ASN A 188 24.03 14.70 17.96
C ASN A 188 23.66 13.64 16.91
N ARG A 189 22.37 13.30 16.77
CA ARG A 189 21.90 12.25 15.85
C ARG A 189 21.46 12.76 14.48
N LEU A 190 21.60 14.05 14.18
CA LEU A 190 21.12 14.64 12.92
C LEU A 190 21.55 13.86 11.67
N LEU A 191 22.79 13.37 11.64
CA LEU A 191 23.33 12.59 10.51
C LEU A 191 22.93 11.12 10.50
N THR A 192 22.42 10.60 11.62
CA THR A 192 22.11 9.18 11.85
C THR A 192 20.63 8.93 12.15
N ALA A 193 19.79 9.95 11.98
CA ALA A 193 18.41 9.93 12.42
C ALA A 193 17.56 8.96 11.58
N GLU A 194 16.98 7.96 12.25
CA GLU A 194 16.06 7.00 11.66
C GLU A 194 14.61 7.42 11.95
N MET A 195 14.15 8.39 11.17
CA MET A 195 12.96 9.22 11.46
C MET A 195 11.69 8.43 11.76
N LEU A 196 11.48 7.30 11.09
CA LEU A 196 10.26 6.50 11.20
C LEU A 196 10.47 5.20 11.99
N LYS A 197 11.49 5.06 12.85
CA LYS A 197 11.57 3.94 13.80
C LYS A 197 10.64 4.12 14.99
N LYS A 198 10.10 3.03 15.52
CA LYS A 198 9.21 3.04 16.71
C LYS A 198 9.95 3.42 17.99
N HIS A 199 11.14 2.85 18.19
CA HIS A 199 11.98 3.11 19.35
C HIS A 199 13.35 3.60 18.90
N LEU A 200 13.93 4.45 19.75
CA LEU A 200 15.31 4.90 19.68
C LEU A 200 16.25 3.77 20.17
N ASP A 201 17.56 3.97 20.04
CA ASP A 201 18.56 2.96 20.42
C ASP A 201 18.62 2.74 21.95
N ASN A 202 18.16 3.72 22.73
CA ASN A 202 17.97 3.63 24.18
C ASN A 202 16.59 3.07 24.58
N GLU A 203 15.87 2.45 23.64
CA GLU A 203 14.51 1.89 23.79
C GLU A 203 13.39 2.92 24.06
N GLU A 204 13.70 4.21 24.16
CA GLU A 204 12.69 5.26 24.29
C GLU A 204 11.80 5.33 23.04
N VAL A 205 10.52 5.65 23.24
CA VAL A 205 9.56 5.78 22.15
C VAL A 205 9.90 7.03 21.33
N ASN A 206 10.04 6.86 20.02
CA ASN A 206 10.24 7.96 19.10
C ASN A 206 9.00 8.87 19.11
N GLN A 207 9.21 10.15 19.45
CA GLN A 207 8.14 11.14 19.58
C GLN A 207 7.81 11.84 18.25
N LEU A 208 8.62 11.65 17.20
CA LEU A 208 8.38 12.28 15.90
C LEU A 208 7.00 11.95 15.32
N PRO A 209 6.54 10.68 15.26
CA PRO A 209 5.22 10.34 14.73
C PRO A 209 4.06 11.10 15.40
N VAL A 210 4.19 11.41 16.70
CA VAL A 210 3.18 12.16 17.46
C VAL A 210 3.13 13.62 16.99
N VAL A 211 4.30 14.25 16.80
CA VAL A 211 4.42 15.64 16.32
C VAL A 211 3.99 15.79 14.87
N LEU A 212 4.17 14.74 14.06
CA LEU A 212 3.70 14.75 12.66
C LEU A 212 2.17 14.58 12.55
N GLU A 213 1.51 14.11 13.62
CA GLU A 213 0.11 13.67 13.72
C GLU A 213 -0.24 12.48 12.81
N GLU A 214 0.17 12.52 11.54
CA GLU A 214 -0.16 11.53 10.50
C GLU A 214 1.05 11.23 9.59
N PRO A 215 1.97 10.32 9.98
CA PRO A 215 3.13 9.95 9.16
C PRO A 215 2.78 9.02 7.98
N ASP A 216 1.51 8.63 7.82
CA ASP A 216 1.05 7.65 6.84
C ASP A 216 1.41 8.05 5.40
N PHE A 217 1.35 9.33 5.05
CA PHE A 217 1.72 9.78 3.70
C PHE A 217 3.21 9.54 3.41
N LEU A 218 4.09 9.88 4.35
CA LEU A 218 5.53 9.64 4.24
C LEU A 218 5.84 8.16 4.16
N TRP A 219 5.11 7.36 4.92
CA TRP A 219 5.26 5.91 4.87
C TRP A 219 4.85 5.38 3.50
N ASP A 220 3.68 5.76 2.99
CA ASP A 220 3.15 5.31 1.71
C ASP A 220 4.00 5.74 0.52
N PHE A 221 4.33 7.03 0.41
CA PHE A 221 5.00 7.57 -0.78
C PHE A 221 6.49 7.26 -0.84
N LEU A 222 7.14 7.09 0.32
CA LEU A 222 8.60 6.97 0.40
C LEU A 222 9.09 5.59 0.88
N ASN A 223 8.30 4.81 1.61
CA ASN A 223 8.79 3.59 2.29
C ASN A 223 8.00 2.32 2.00
N HIS A 224 6.69 2.41 1.72
CA HIS A 224 5.83 1.24 1.61
C HIS A 224 6.09 0.46 0.32
N GLN A 225 6.27 -0.86 0.41
CA GLN A 225 6.65 -1.71 -0.73
C GLN A 225 5.62 -1.73 -1.87
N GLU A 226 4.32 -1.74 -1.54
CA GLU A 226 3.23 -1.62 -2.52
C GLU A 226 2.94 -0.15 -2.92
N GLY A 227 3.66 0.82 -2.33
CA GLY A 227 3.54 2.24 -2.62
C GLY A 227 4.41 2.69 -3.81
N PRO A 228 4.37 3.97 -4.19
CA PRO A 228 5.08 4.45 -5.37
C PRO A 228 6.61 4.50 -5.17
N LEU A 229 7.12 4.51 -3.93
CA LEU A 229 8.55 4.50 -3.58
C LEU A 229 9.36 5.53 -4.39
N ILE A 230 8.82 6.73 -4.57
CA ILE A 230 9.29 7.71 -5.57
C ILE A 230 10.77 8.02 -5.41
N ARG A 231 11.20 8.14 -4.15
CA ARG A 231 12.60 8.38 -3.81
C ARG A 231 13.51 7.26 -4.32
N ASP A 232 13.18 6.01 -4.04
CA ASP A 232 14.00 4.86 -4.44
C ASP A 232 14.04 4.78 -5.97
N ARG A 233 12.87 4.84 -6.62
CA ARG A 233 12.73 4.78 -8.08
C ARG A 233 13.52 5.89 -8.80
N LEU A 234 13.46 7.14 -8.30
CA LEU A 234 14.29 8.25 -8.81
C LEU A 234 15.78 7.97 -8.60
N SER A 235 16.18 7.53 -7.40
CA SER A 235 17.58 7.28 -7.07
C SER A 235 18.21 6.10 -7.83
N HIS A 236 17.37 5.19 -8.34
CA HIS A 236 17.76 4.05 -9.17
C HIS A 236 17.68 4.34 -10.67
N GLY A 237 17.22 5.54 -11.08
CA GLY A 237 17.07 5.88 -12.49
C GLY A 237 15.97 5.08 -13.19
N GLU A 238 14.98 4.59 -12.44
CA GLU A 238 13.91 3.74 -12.97
C GLU A 238 12.76 4.54 -13.59
N ILE A 239 12.82 5.88 -13.51
CA ILE A 239 11.78 6.78 -14.02
C ILE A 239 12.38 7.66 -15.12
N ASN A 240 11.63 7.82 -16.20
CA ASN A 240 11.95 8.82 -17.21
C ASN A 240 11.67 10.23 -16.66
N LEU A 241 12.72 11.04 -16.54
CA LEU A 241 12.64 12.41 -15.99
C LEU A 241 11.86 13.36 -16.91
N GLU A 242 11.90 13.15 -18.23
CA GLU A 242 11.21 13.99 -19.21
C GLU A 242 9.69 13.82 -19.16
N THR A 243 9.23 12.61 -18.81
CA THR A 243 7.81 12.26 -18.74
C THR A 243 7.36 12.02 -17.30
N PHE A 244 8.01 12.68 -16.33
CA PHE A 244 7.68 12.51 -14.91
C PHE A 244 6.25 13.03 -14.63
N PRO A 245 5.36 12.24 -13.99
CA PRO A 245 3.96 12.63 -13.83
C PRO A 245 3.80 13.88 -12.96
N ARG A 246 3.03 14.86 -13.47
CA ARG A 246 2.64 16.08 -12.72
C ARG A 246 1.96 15.71 -11.42
N GLU A 247 1.09 14.70 -11.45
CA GLU A 247 0.28 14.23 -10.35
C GLU A 247 1.17 13.88 -9.16
N ILE A 248 2.26 13.15 -9.39
CA ILE A 248 3.19 12.76 -8.34
C ILE A 248 3.89 13.98 -7.73
N ALA A 249 4.38 14.89 -8.57
CA ALA A 249 4.99 16.12 -8.08
C ALA A 249 4.00 16.96 -7.28
N ASN A 250 2.74 17.05 -7.73
CA ASN A 250 1.68 17.76 -7.03
C ASN A 250 1.48 17.23 -5.60
N GLN A 251 1.45 15.90 -5.44
CA GLN A 251 1.30 15.29 -4.11
C GLN A 251 2.48 15.59 -3.18
N ILE A 252 3.72 15.48 -3.68
CA ILE A 252 4.92 15.72 -2.86
C ILE A 252 5.03 17.21 -2.48
N VAL A 253 4.79 18.12 -3.42
CA VAL A 253 4.83 19.57 -3.17
C VAL A 253 3.67 19.97 -2.24
N GLY A 254 2.46 19.46 -2.47
CA GLY A 254 1.30 19.72 -1.62
C GLY A 254 1.53 19.28 -0.18
N PHE A 255 2.08 18.07 0.00
CA PHE A 255 2.50 17.57 1.31
C PHE A 255 3.58 18.47 1.94
N ALA A 256 4.60 18.87 1.19
CA ALA A 256 5.66 19.74 1.69
C ALA A 256 5.11 21.09 2.19
N ILE A 257 4.16 21.68 1.46
CA ILE A 257 3.48 22.93 1.86
C ILE A 257 2.77 22.75 3.21
N THR A 258 2.12 21.62 3.45
CA THR A 258 1.47 21.38 4.75
C THR A 258 2.45 21.37 5.92
N PHE A 259 3.67 20.86 5.71
CA PHE A 259 4.73 20.92 6.71
C PHE A 259 5.23 22.34 6.92
N LEU A 260 5.43 23.08 5.84
CA LEU A 260 5.81 24.50 5.93
C LEU A 260 4.78 25.27 6.76
N CYS A 261 3.49 25.12 6.47
CA CYS A 261 2.40 25.72 7.22
C CYS A 261 2.42 25.31 8.70
N ARG A 262 2.50 24.01 8.99
CA ARG A 262 2.43 23.48 10.37
C ARG A 262 3.56 23.99 11.25
N PHE A 263 4.76 24.12 10.70
CA PHE A 263 5.96 24.51 11.43
C PHE A 263 6.40 25.97 11.21
N SER A 264 5.50 26.82 10.68
CA SER A 264 5.70 28.28 10.66
C SER A 264 5.27 28.93 11.97
N ASP A 265 5.77 30.13 12.24
CA ASP A 265 5.44 30.90 13.45
C ASP A 265 3.95 31.28 13.54
N GLU A 266 3.49 31.67 14.73
CA GLU A 266 2.10 32.09 14.98
C GLU A 266 1.73 33.35 14.20
N ASP A 267 2.68 34.25 13.96
CA ASP A 267 2.49 35.48 13.17
C ASP A 267 2.08 35.22 11.71
N MET A 268 2.27 33.98 11.22
CA MET A 268 1.85 33.53 9.90
C MET A 268 0.40 32.99 9.87
N PHE A 269 -0.41 33.25 10.91
CA PHE A 269 -1.79 32.78 11.01
C PHE A 269 -2.64 33.10 9.78
N SER A 270 -2.50 34.31 9.22
CA SER A 270 -3.23 34.73 8.02
C SER A 270 -2.95 33.85 6.79
N LEU A 271 -1.71 33.35 6.65
CA LEU A 271 -1.33 32.43 5.57
C LEU A 271 -1.81 31.00 5.85
N LYS A 272 -1.80 30.57 7.12
CA LYS A 272 -2.27 29.23 7.52
C LYS A 272 -3.78 29.07 7.34
N GLU A 273 -4.56 30.09 7.69
CA GLU A 273 -6.03 30.11 7.50
C GLU A 273 -6.46 30.58 6.11
N HIS A 274 -5.51 30.79 5.20
CA HIS A 274 -5.84 31.22 3.84
C HIS A 274 -6.73 30.17 3.15
N MET A 275 -7.77 30.63 2.45
CA MET A 275 -8.81 29.75 1.90
C MET A 275 -8.27 28.66 0.97
N VAL A 276 -7.19 28.95 0.24
CA VAL A 276 -6.54 27.99 -0.68
C VAL A 276 -5.61 26.99 0.02
N ILE A 277 -5.16 27.29 1.24
CA ILE A 277 -4.27 26.41 2.04
C ILE A 277 -5.09 25.44 2.89
N LYS A 278 -6.24 25.87 3.40
CA LYS A 278 -7.12 25.06 4.25
C LYS A 278 -7.47 23.68 3.66
N PRO A 279 -7.76 23.52 2.35
CA PRO A 279 -7.94 22.21 1.74
C PRO A 279 -6.72 21.30 1.85
N LEU A 280 -5.50 21.83 1.67
CA LEU A 280 -4.25 21.05 1.82
C LEU A 280 -4.09 20.54 3.25
N MET A 281 -4.31 21.41 4.24
CA MET A 281 -4.21 21.06 5.66
C MET A 281 -5.24 20.00 6.05
N ASN A 282 -6.48 20.11 5.57
CA ASN A 282 -7.53 19.10 5.79
C ASN A 282 -7.16 17.75 5.15
N CYS A 283 -6.60 17.76 3.93
CA CYS A 283 -6.11 16.55 3.27
C CYS A 283 -5.00 15.88 4.08
N ALA A 284 -4.04 16.64 4.61
CA ALA A 284 -2.95 16.09 5.42
C ALA A 284 -3.45 15.50 6.75
N SER A 285 -4.36 16.19 7.46
CA SER A 285 -4.89 15.72 8.75
C SER A 285 -5.83 14.52 8.63
N CYS A 286 -6.49 14.38 7.48
CA CYS A 286 -7.40 13.28 7.20
C CYS A 286 -6.76 12.18 6.36
N TYR A 287 -5.47 12.28 6.02
CA TYR A 287 -4.79 11.28 5.21
C TYR A 287 -4.78 9.93 5.93
N GLN A 288 -5.22 8.89 5.23
CA GLN A 288 -5.07 7.51 5.67
C GLN A 288 -4.21 6.79 4.64
N SER A 289 -3.31 5.92 5.10
CA SER A 289 -2.55 5.07 4.19
C SER A 289 -3.47 4.40 3.17
N ARG A 290 -3.08 4.43 1.91
CA ARG A 290 -3.77 3.82 0.76
C ARG A 290 -3.10 2.53 0.33
N PHE A 291 -1.80 2.41 0.60
CA PHE A 291 -0.97 1.29 0.15
C PHE A 291 -0.77 0.21 1.22
N HIS A 292 -1.01 0.51 2.50
CA HIS A 292 -0.90 -0.47 3.57
C HIS A 292 -1.86 -1.65 3.39
N PRO A 293 -1.49 -2.90 3.75
CA PRO A 293 -2.33 -4.08 3.58
C PRO A 293 -3.74 -3.95 4.19
N VAL A 294 -3.88 -3.25 5.31
CA VAL A 294 -5.19 -2.94 5.94
C VAL A 294 -6.06 -2.12 4.99
N SER A 295 -5.50 -1.06 4.41
CA SER A 295 -6.21 -0.17 3.49
C SER A 295 -6.54 -0.84 2.18
N ARG A 296 -5.62 -1.66 1.66
CA ARG A 296 -5.87 -2.53 0.50
C ARG A 296 -7.03 -3.50 0.77
N LEU A 297 -7.09 -4.09 1.97
CA LEU A 297 -8.21 -4.95 2.37
C LEU A 297 -9.53 -4.19 2.42
N LYS A 298 -9.56 -2.98 3.01
CA LYS A 298 -10.77 -2.13 3.00
C LYS A 298 -11.28 -1.86 1.58
N LYS A 299 -10.38 -1.52 0.66
CA LYS A 299 -10.71 -1.31 -0.77
C LYS A 299 -11.24 -2.59 -1.43
N GLN A 300 -10.62 -3.74 -1.17
CA GLN A 300 -11.06 -5.05 -1.69
C GLN A 300 -12.44 -5.46 -1.15
N VAL A 301 -12.70 -5.19 0.13
CA VAL A 301 -14.03 -5.42 0.72
C VAL A 301 -15.07 -4.53 0.04
N GLY A 302 -14.77 -3.24 -0.14
CA GLY A 302 -15.66 -2.30 -0.85
C GLY A 302 -16.07 -2.78 -2.25
N THR A 303 -15.10 -3.25 -3.04
CA THR A 303 -15.37 -3.80 -4.39
C THR A 303 -16.17 -5.10 -4.34
N SER A 304 -15.82 -6.03 -3.46
CA SER A 304 -16.54 -7.30 -3.27
C SER A 304 -17.99 -7.11 -2.84
N ILE A 305 -18.26 -6.07 -2.05
CA ILE A 305 -19.62 -5.71 -1.65
C ILE A 305 -20.47 -5.35 -2.88
N CYS A 306 -19.94 -4.53 -3.80
CA CYS A 306 -20.64 -4.14 -5.02
C CYS A 306 -21.03 -5.36 -5.85
N ASP A 307 -20.11 -6.32 -6.03
CA ASP A 307 -20.41 -7.55 -6.77
C ASP A 307 -21.46 -8.39 -6.06
N SER A 308 -21.42 -8.47 -4.72
CA SER A 308 -22.43 -9.20 -3.95
C SER A 308 -23.85 -8.63 -4.12
N ILE A 309 -23.98 -7.34 -4.47
CA ILE A 309 -25.27 -6.70 -4.79
C ILE A 309 -25.70 -7.10 -6.20
N LEU A 310 -24.79 -7.14 -7.16
CA LEU A 310 -25.06 -7.60 -8.52
C LEU A 310 -25.51 -9.07 -8.53
N VAL A 311 -24.87 -9.93 -7.72
CA VAL A 311 -25.28 -11.33 -7.54
C VAL A 311 -26.72 -11.44 -7.02
N LEU A 312 -27.16 -10.54 -6.13
CA LEU A 312 -28.55 -10.53 -5.68
C LEU A 312 -29.54 -10.19 -6.79
N LYS A 313 -29.22 -9.26 -7.68
CA LYS A 313 -30.12 -8.88 -8.79
C LYS A 313 -30.40 -10.06 -9.73
N ILE A 314 -29.47 -11.00 -9.84
CA ILE A 314 -29.61 -12.22 -10.64
C ILE A 314 -30.66 -13.17 -10.02
N VAL A 315 -30.82 -13.13 -8.70
CA VAL A 315 -31.76 -13.98 -7.97
C VAL A 315 -33.10 -13.26 -7.84
N ASN A 316 -34.10 -13.64 -8.64
CA ASN A 316 -35.47 -13.16 -8.47
C ASN A 316 -35.97 -13.54 -7.05
N PRO A 317 -36.43 -12.58 -6.20
CA PRO A 317 -36.77 -12.83 -4.80
C PRO A 317 -38.09 -13.62 -4.67
N GLN A 318 -38.04 -14.92 -4.92
CA GLN A 318 -39.09 -15.83 -4.47
C GLN A 318 -38.66 -16.49 -3.15
N ASN A 319 -39.42 -16.17 -2.10
CA ASN A 319 -39.18 -16.36 -0.66
C ASN A 319 -38.91 -17.81 -0.19
N TYR A 320 -39.00 -18.82 -1.04
CA TYR A 320 -39.11 -20.22 -0.60
C TYR A 320 -37.79 -20.84 -0.10
N LEU A 321 -36.61 -20.39 -0.59
CA LEU A 321 -35.31 -20.94 -0.14
C LEU A 321 -34.71 -20.20 1.06
N ILE A 322 -35.18 -18.98 1.34
CA ILE A 322 -34.82 -18.18 2.51
C ILE A 322 -35.19 -18.94 3.79
N LEU A 323 -36.29 -19.70 3.75
CA LEU A 323 -36.74 -20.55 4.85
C LEU A 323 -35.74 -21.67 5.17
N HIS A 324 -35.09 -22.29 4.18
CA HIS A 324 -34.16 -23.40 4.43
C HIS A 324 -32.82 -22.92 5.00
N ALA A 325 -32.32 -21.75 4.56
CA ALA A 325 -31.17 -21.08 5.18
C ALA A 325 -31.49 -20.62 6.60
N LEU A 326 -32.69 -20.05 6.82
CA LEU A 326 -33.21 -19.70 8.13
C LEU A 326 -33.44 -20.92 9.03
N ILE A 327 -33.82 -22.09 8.50
CA ILE A 327 -33.99 -23.34 9.27
C ILE A 327 -32.63 -23.91 9.69
N VAL A 328 -31.63 -23.90 8.79
CA VAL A 328 -30.25 -24.26 9.12
C VAL A 328 -29.71 -23.35 10.23
N LEU A 329 -30.04 -22.06 10.20
CA LEU A 329 -29.61 -21.09 11.22
C LEU A 329 -30.52 -21.02 12.47
N LYS A 330 -31.80 -21.38 12.39
CA LYS A 330 -32.68 -21.52 13.57
C LYS A 330 -32.28 -22.69 14.45
N LYS A 331 -31.66 -23.74 13.89
CA LYS A 331 -30.98 -24.80 14.67
C LYS A 331 -29.65 -24.34 15.28
N VAL A 332 -29.23 -23.09 15.06
CA VAL A 332 -27.97 -22.47 15.51
C VAL A 332 -28.26 -21.40 16.57
N GLN A 333 -28.85 -21.83 17.68
CA GLN A 333 -29.50 -21.00 18.70
C GLN A 333 -28.58 -20.21 19.67
N THR A 334 -27.29 -20.00 19.38
CA THR A 334 -26.35 -19.40 20.35
C THR A 334 -25.72 -18.07 19.94
N LEU A 335 -26.12 -17.47 18.82
CA LEU A 335 -25.58 -16.19 18.40
C LEU A 335 -26.64 -15.26 17.81
N HIS A 336 -27.31 -14.52 18.69
CA HIS A 336 -28.25 -13.45 18.30
C HIS A 336 -27.63 -12.48 17.28
N ILE A 337 -26.35 -12.15 17.42
CA ILE A 337 -25.65 -11.17 16.55
C ILE A 337 -25.43 -11.72 15.13
N PHE A 338 -24.93 -12.94 14.96
CA PHE A 338 -24.70 -13.52 13.62
C PHE A 338 -25.99 -13.94 12.94
N TYR A 339 -26.96 -14.45 13.69
CA TYR A 339 -28.30 -14.70 13.18
C TYR A 339 -28.97 -13.39 12.73
N TYR A 340 -28.86 -12.33 13.54
CA TYR A 340 -29.36 -11.00 13.19
C TYR A 340 -28.68 -10.45 11.95
N PHE A 341 -27.35 -10.51 11.85
CA PHE A 341 -26.62 -10.03 10.67
C PHE A 341 -26.87 -10.89 9.43
N PHE A 342 -26.97 -12.21 9.56
CA PHE A 342 -27.37 -13.05 8.44
C PHE A 342 -28.80 -12.74 7.98
N CYS A 343 -29.73 -12.54 8.93
CA CYS A 343 -31.08 -12.06 8.61
C CYS A 343 -31.07 -10.67 7.96
N LEU A 344 -30.17 -9.77 8.38
CA LEU A 344 -29.98 -8.45 7.79
C LEU A 344 -29.47 -8.57 6.34
N THR A 345 -28.50 -9.45 6.08
CA THR A 345 -27.97 -9.70 4.73
C THR A 345 -29.04 -10.19 3.75
N LEU A 346 -30.05 -10.90 4.28
CA LEU A 346 -31.17 -11.48 3.54
C LEU A 346 -32.33 -10.51 3.35
N LYS A 347 -32.75 -9.83 4.44
CA LYS A 347 -33.98 -9.01 4.46
C LYS A 347 -33.75 -7.56 4.05
N HIS A 348 -32.57 -7.00 4.35
CA HIS A 348 -32.27 -5.60 4.09
C HIS A 348 -30.87 -5.41 3.49
N PRO A 349 -30.66 -5.77 2.21
CA PRO A 349 -29.37 -5.65 1.52
C PRO A 349 -28.74 -4.25 1.57
N PHE A 350 -29.57 -3.20 1.54
CA PHE A 350 -29.12 -1.81 1.59
C PHE A 350 -28.60 -1.40 2.98
N LEU A 351 -29.29 -1.81 4.05
CA LEU A 351 -28.82 -1.57 5.42
C LEU A 351 -27.51 -2.31 5.70
N PHE A 352 -27.40 -3.55 5.20
CA PHE A 352 -26.18 -4.33 5.28
C PHE A 352 -25.01 -3.64 4.55
N TRP A 353 -25.26 -3.10 3.35
CA TRP A 353 -24.27 -2.33 2.61
C TRP A 353 -23.79 -1.12 3.41
N ARG A 354 -24.73 -0.32 3.95
CA ARG A 354 -24.40 0.88 4.74
C ARG A 354 -23.55 0.54 5.96
N LEU A 355 -23.91 -0.52 6.67
CA LEU A 355 -23.15 -1.02 7.82
C LEU A 355 -21.70 -1.38 7.44
N LEU A 356 -21.50 -2.11 6.34
CA LEU A 356 -20.14 -2.48 5.93
C LEU A 356 -19.31 -1.28 5.51
N VAL A 357 -19.92 -0.30 4.82
CA VAL A 357 -19.25 0.95 4.45
C VAL A 357 -18.81 1.71 5.71
N GLU A 358 -19.71 1.83 6.69
CA GLU A 358 -19.44 2.49 7.96
C GLU A 358 -18.31 1.81 8.75
N LEU A 359 -18.37 0.48 8.88
CA LEU A 359 -17.31 -0.30 9.54
C LEU A 359 -15.97 -0.25 8.79
N CYS A 360 -15.98 -0.22 7.45
CA CYS A 360 -14.75 -0.04 6.67
C CYS A 360 -14.18 1.38 6.83
N GLY A 361 -15.04 2.37 7.11
CA GLY A 361 -14.65 3.74 7.43
C GLY A 361 -13.93 3.89 8.77
N THR A 362 -14.07 2.94 9.70
CA THR A 362 -13.40 3.00 11.01
C THR A 362 -11.88 3.05 10.86
N ARG A 363 -11.23 4.02 11.50
CA ARG A 363 -9.78 4.18 11.43
C ARG A 363 -9.08 2.98 12.09
N VAL A 364 -8.10 2.42 11.39
CA VAL A 364 -7.28 1.30 11.89
C VAL A 364 -5.83 1.74 11.79
N CYS A 365 -5.10 1.71 12.91
CA CYS A 365 -3.70 2.11 12.95
C CYS A 365 -2.87 1.23 11.99
N THR A 366 -2.06 1.87 11.14
CA THR A 366 -1.24 1.23 10.10
C THR A 366 0.24 1.33 10.47
N LEU A 367 0.65 2.45 11.06
CA LEU A 367 2.01 2.68 11.52
C LEU A 367 2.44 1.66 12.58
N TYR A 368 3.63 1.07 12.39
CA TYR A 368 4.18 0.05 13.28
C TYR A 368 3.31 -1.19 13.48
N SER A 369 2.49 -1.53 12.49
CA SER A 369 1.64 -2.73 12.51
C SER A 369 2.44 -3.98 12.91
N PRO A 370 2.09 -4.64 14.04
CA PRO A 370 2.78 -5.84 14.49
C PRO A 370 2.71 -6.99 13.48
N ARG A 371 3.72 -7.87 13.48
CA ARG A 371 3.74 -9.05 12.58
C ARG A 371 2.46 -9.91 12.67
N PRO A 372 1.88 -10.18 13.86
CA PRO A 372 0.62 -10.93 13.94
C PRO A 372 -0.56 -10.24 13.23
N VAL A 373 -0.62 -8.90 13.26
CA VAL A 373 -1.64 -8.12 12.54
C VAL A 373 -1.45 -8.29 11.04
N LEU A 374 -0.23 -8.13 10.54
CA LEU A 374 0.07 -8.29 9.11
C LEU A 374 -0.25 -9.71 8.61
N GLU A 375 0.09 -10.75 9.39
CA GLU A 375 -0.22 -12.13 9.04
C GLU A 375 -1.73 -12.37 8.88
N VAL A 376 -2.53 -11.86 9.82
CA VAL A 376 -4.01 -11.94 9.75
C VAL A 376 -4.54 -11.19 8.53
N VAL A 377 -4.09 -9.94 8.31
CA VAL A 377 -4.55 -9.11 7.18
C VAL A 377 -4.22 -9.77 5.84
N VAL A 378 -3.06 -10.40 5.70
CA VAL A 378 -2.70 -11.13 4.47
C VAL A 378 -3.68 -12.27 4.19
N ILE A 379 -4.06 -13.05 5.21
CA ILE A 379 -5.05 -14.13 5.03
C ILE A 379 -6.43 -13.53 4.67
N LEU A 380 -6.86 -12.47 5.36
CA LEU A 380 -8.13 -11.79 5.07
C LEU A 380 -8.18 -11.21 3.64
N ARG A 381 -7.08 -10.63 3.14
CA ARG A 381 -6.94 -10.18 1.74
C ARG A 381 -7.13 -11.33 0.77
N LYS A 382 -6.51 -12.48 1.03
CA LYS A 382 -6.68 -13.67 0.19
C LYS A 382 -8.14 -14.14 0.19
N ILE A 383 -8.79 -14.22 1.35
CA ILE A 383 -10.21 -14.61 1.44
C ILE A 383 -11.09 -13.63 0.65
N SER A 384 -10.89 -12.32 0.82
CA SER A 384 -11.62 -11.27 0.11
C SER A 384 -11.47 -11.39 -1.41
N ALA A 385 -10.24 -11.57 -1.90
CA ALA A 385 -9.96 -11.76 -3.33
C ALA A 385 -10.67 -12.99 -3.91
N GLN A 386 -10.70 -14.11 -3.19
CA GLN A 386 -11.43 -15.30 -3.62
C GLN A 386 -12.95 -15.05 -3.63
N CYS A 387 -13.51 -14.34 -2.63
CA CYS A 387 -14.93 -13.95 -2.63
C CYS A 387 -15.32 -13.07 -3.82
N HIS A 388 -14.46 -12.10 -4.17
CA HIS A 388 -14.61 -11.26 -5.36
C HIS A 388 -14.63 -12.12 -6.63
N GLN A 389 -13.66 -13.02 -6.79
CA GLN A 389 -13.56 -13.91 -7.95
C GLN A 389 -14.77 -14.84 -8.09
N VAL A 390 -15.27 -15.44 -6.99
CA VAL A 390 -16.52 -16.23 -7.01
C VAL A 390 -17.69 -15.37 -7.50
N SER A 391 -17.80 -14.14 -7.00
CA SER A 391 -18.88 -13.22 -7.39
C SER A 391 -18.82 -12.89 -8.88
N GLN A 392 -17.64 -12.59 -9.41
CA GLN A 392 -17.42 -12.35 -10.84
C GLN A 392 -17.78 -13.58 -11.70
N GLN A 393 -17.33 -14.77 -11.31
CA GLN A 393 -17.68 -16.01 -12.02
C GLN A 393 -19.19 -16.27 -12.04
N VAL A 394 -19.87 -16.05 -10.90
CA VAL A 394 -21.32 -16.19 -10.78
C VAL A 394 -22.04 -15.17 -11.66
N ILE A 395 -21.64 -13.90 -11.63
CA ILE A 395 -22.24 -12.82 -12.44
C ILE A 395 -22.08 -13.13 -13.92
N ALA A 396 -20.86 -13.41 -14.37
CA ALA A 396 -20.56 -13.69 -15.77
C ALA A 396 -21.26 -14.98 -16.24
N GLY A 397 -21.20 -16.04 -15.44
CA GLY A 397 -21.83 -17.32 -15.74
C GLY A 397 -23.35 -17.22 -15.83
N ALA A 398 -23.98 -16.54 -14.88
CA ALA A 398 -25.42 -16.31 -14.91
C ALA A 398 -25.86 -15.42 -16.07
N GLY A 399 -25.14 -14.32 -16.33
CA GLY A 399 -25.42 -13.43 -17.45
C GLY A 399 -25.35 -14.16 -18.79
N LEU A 400 -24.28 -14.91 -19.04
CA LEU A 400 -24.11 -15.69 -20.27
C LEU A 400 -25.24 -16.72 -20.46
N ARG A 401 -25.57 -17.48 -19.40
CA ARG A 401 -26.63 -18.49 -19.46
C ARG A 401 -28.01 -17.86 -19.63
N HIS A 402 -28.28 -16.71 -19.02
CA HIS A 402 -29.52 -15.98 -19.22
C HIS A 402 -29.69 -15.56 -20.69
N THR A 403 -28.64 -15.01 -21.32
CA THR A 403 -28.67 -14.63 -22.75
C THR A 403 -28.91 -15.85 -23.65
N GLN A 404 -28.24 -16.98 -23.39
CA GLN A 404 -28.47 -18.22 -24.12
C GLN A 404 -29.90 -18.77 -23.94
N TRP A 405 -30.51 -18.50 -22.78
CA TRP A 405 -31.87 -18.93 -22.47
C TRP A 405 -32.87 -18.13 -23.30
N LEU A 406 -32.73 -16.80 -23.34
CA LEU A 406 -33.55 -15.90 -24.14
C LEU A 406 -33.44 -16.22 -25.64
N ASN A 407 -32.22 -16.48 -26.12
CA ASN A 407 -31.96 -16.81 -27.52
C ASN A 407 -32.32 -18.27 -27.87
N LYS A 408 -32.87 -19.05 -26.93
CA LYS A 408 -33.23 -20.47 -27.10
C LYS A 408 -32.07 -21.38 -27.57
N THR A 409 -30.82 -20.98 -27.33
CA THR A 409 -29.62 -21.73 -27.72
C THR A 409 -29.12 -22.70 -26.64
N LEU A 410 -29.79 -22.73 -25.48
CA LEU A 410 -29.40 -23.48 -24.30
C LEU A 410 -29.79 -24.97 -24.39
N ARG A 411 -28.81 -25.88 -24.47
CA ARG A 411 -29.05 -27.34 -24.56
C ARG A 411 -29.69 -27.89 -23.28
N SER A 412 -30.40 -29.02 -23.36
CA SER A 412 -31.14 -29.61 -22.24
C SER A 412 -30.30 -29.78 -20.95
N ARG A 413 -29.11 -30.39 -21.05
CA ARG A 413 -28.18 -30.56 -19.92
C ARG A 413 -27.73 -29.22 -19.32
N GLN A 414 -27.47 -28.23 -20.17
CA GLN A 414 -27.05 -26.90 -19.74
C GLN A 414 -28.21 -26.14 -19.05
N ARG A 415 -29.47 -26.35 -19.47
CA ARG A 415 -30.66 -25.81 -18.79
C ARG A 415 -30.81 -26.36 -17.37
N HIS A 416 -30.59 -27.66 -17.20
CA HIS A 416 -30.63 -28.28 -15.88
C HIS A 416 -29.51 -27.74 -14.96
N ASN A 417 -28.29 -27.63 -15.48
CA ASN A 417 -27.17 -27.04 -14.75
C ASN A 417 -27.43 -25.57 -14.38
N TYR A 418 -28.01 -24.79 -15.30
CA TYR A 418 -28.37 -23.39 -15.04
C TYR A 418 -29.39 -23.26 -13.90
N ARG A 419 -30.40 -24.14 -13.84
CA ARG A 419 -31.35 -24.17 -12.71
C ARG A 419 -30.67 -24.52 -11.38
N ARG A 420 -29.74 -25.49 -11.38
CA ARG A 420 -28.96 -25.83 -10.17
C ARG A 420 -28.14 -24.63 -9.70
N MET A 421 -27.43 -23.97 -10.62
CA MET A 421 -26.69 -22.74 -10.34
C MET A 421 -27.58 -21.67 -9.70
N LEU A 422 -28.72 -21.32 -10.32
CA LEU A 422 -29.63 -20.31 -9.78
C LEU A 422 -30.14 -20.68 -8.37
N SER A 423 -30.37 -21.96 -8.10
CA SER A 423 -30.73 -22.45 -6.76
C SER A 423 -29.59 -22.26 -5.76
N SER A 424 -28.37 -22.68 -6.13
CA SER A 424 -27.19 -22.57 -5.28
C SER A 424 -26.81 -21.12 -4.98
N ILE A 425 -26.95 -20.19 -5.95
CA ILE A 425 -26.68 -18.76 -5.75
C ILE A 425 -27.55 -18.17 -4.63
N LYS A 426 -28.82 -18.60 -4.51
CA LYS A 426 -29.73 -18.11 -3.44
C LYS A 426 -29.17 -18.36 -2.05
N PHE A 427 -28.40 -19.44 -1.87
CA PHE A 427 -27.77 -19.78 -0.61
C PHE A 427 -26.34 -19.25 -0.49
N LEU A 428 -25.58 -19.28 -1.59
CA LEU A 428 -24.19 -18.85 -1.62
C LEU A 428 -24.05 -17.33 -1.38
N SER A 429 -24.93 -16.52 -1.98
CA SER A 429 -24.88 -15.05 -1.87
C SER A 429 -24.93 -14.54 -0.41
N PRO A 430 -25.89 -14.96 0.43
CA PRO A 430 -25.89 -14.63 1.86
C PRO A 430 -24.64 -15.06 2.62
N VAL A 431 -24.05 -16.21 2.26
CA VAL A 431 -22.84 -16.71 2.92
C VAL A 431 -21.60 -15.91 2.52
N LEU A 432 -21.46 -15.54 1.24
CA LEU A 432 -20.39 -14.63 0.81
C LEU A 432 -20.48 -13.29 1.54
N ARG A 433 -21.69 -12.74 1.70
CA ARG A 433 -21.91 -11.51 2.48
C ARG A 433 -21.56 -11.67 3.94
N LEU A 434 -21.93 -12.80 4.56
CA LEU A 434 -21.52 -13.10 5.92
C LEU A 434 -20.00 -13.14 6.06
N ILE A 435 -19.29 -13.72 5.09
CA ILE A 435 -17.82 -13.74 5.07
C ILE A 435 -17.25 -12.33 4.91
N LEU A 436 -17.83 -11.47 4.06
CA LEU A 436 -17.41 -10.07 3.93
C LEU A 436 -17.59 -9.31 5.26
N LEU A 437 -18.72 -9.50 5.93
CA LEU A 437 -18.95 -8.92 7.27
C LEU A 437 -17.94 -9.42 8.29
N LEU A 438 -17.64 -10.73 8.28
CA LEU A 438 -16.60 -11.30 9.13
C LEU A 438 -15.25 -10.63 8.88
N ILE A 439 -14.84 -10.49 7.62
CA ILE A 439 -13.60 -9.82 7.25
C ILE A 439 -13.57 -8.40 7.80
N THR A 440 -14.63 -7.62 7.59
CA THR A 440 -14.71 -6.23 8.04
C THR A 440 -14.61 -6.12 9.57
N LEU A 441 -15.37 -6.93 10.30
CA LEU A 441 -15.37 -6.86 11.75
C LEU A 441 -14.06 -7.34 12.38
N GLU A 442 -13.45 -8.39 11.81
CA GLU A 442 -12.12 -8.85 12.21
C GLU A 442 -11.04 -7.81 11.89
N LEU A 443 -11.18 -7.07 10.78
CA LEU A 443 -10.27 -5.99 10.40
C LEU A 443 -10.33 -4.81 11.38
N VAL A 444 -11.53 -4.37 11.76
CA VAL A 444 -11.71 -3.30 12.77
C VAL A 444 -11.08 -3.70 14.11
N SER A 445 -11.15 -5.00 14.44
CA SER A 445 -10.63 -5.55 15.70
C SER A 445 -9.22 -6.12 15.58
N VAL A 446 -8.51 -5.89 14.46
CA VAL A 446 -7.31 -6.69 14.11
C VAL A 446 -6.20 -6.60 15.15
N HIS A 447 -6.03 -5.44 15.79
CA HIS A 447 -5.02 -5.22 16.82
C HIS A 447 -5.24 -6.04 18.08
N SER A 448 -6.46 -6.51 18.34
CA SER A 448 -6.77 -7.41 19.45
C SER A 448 -6.07 -8.77 19.30
N VAL A 449 -5.56 -9.11 18.11
CA VAL A 449 -4.78 -10.33 17.91
C VAL A 449 -3.54 -10.37 18.80
N CYS A 450 -2.95 -9.21 19.09
CA CYS A 450 -1.77 -9.09 19.95
C CYS A 450 -2.06 -9.46 21.41
N LYS A 451 -3.33 -9.50 21.83
CA LYS A 451 -3.75 -9.87 23.18
C LYS A 451 -3.99 -11.38 23.33
N LYS A 452 -3.96 -12.16 22.23
CA LYS A 452 -4.17 -13.61 22.28
C LYS A 452 -2.93 -14.33 22.80
N ASN A 453 -3.14 -15.35 23.63
CA ASN A 453 -2.08 -16.30 23.94
C ASN A 453 -1.69 -17.10 22.67
N PRO A 454 -0.49 -17.72 22.63
CA PRO A 454 -0.01 -18.44 21.46
C PRO A 454 -0.94 -19.54 20.96
N PHE A 455 -1.61 -20.26 21.87
CA PHE A 455 -2.53 -21.33 21.52
C PHE A 455 -3.77 -20.80 20.79
N ASP A 456 -4.45 -19.80 21.35
CA ASP A 456 -5.63 -19.18 20.76
C ASP A 456 -5.31 -18.49 19.45
N TYR A 457 -4.12 -17.89 19.35
CA TYR A 457 -3.62 -17.30 18.10
C TYR A 457 -3.49 -18.36 17.00
N GLN A 458 -2.87 -19.51 17.29
CA GLN A 458 -2.76 -20.61 16.31
C GLN A 458 -4.12 -21.19 15.92
N GLN A 459 -5.04 -21.36 16.87
CA GLN A 459 -6.40 -21.83 16.57
C GLN A 459 -7.16 -20.83 15.69
N TYR A 460 -7.00 -19.53 15.96
CA TYR A 460 -7.57 -18.46 15.14
C TYR A 460 -7.01 -18.46 13.71
N LEU A 461 -5.68 -18.58 13.54
CA LEU A 461 -5.07 -18.70 12.21
C LEU A 461 -5.52 -19.95 11.46
N LYS A 462 -5.64 -21.11 12.14
CA LYS A 462 -6.18 -22.34 11.54
C LYS A 462 -7.61 -22.14 11.05
N PHE A 463 -8.43 -21.42 11.81
CA PHE A 463 -9.77 -21.05 11.38
C PHE A 463 -9.74 -20.19 10.13
N LEU A 464 -8.99 -19.08 10.11
CA LEU A 464 -8.91 -18.22 8.92
C LEU A 464 -8.42 -18.98 7.68
N LYS A 465 -7.42 -19.84 7.85
CA LYS A 465 -6.93 -20.73 6.77
C LYS A 465 -8.01 -21.71 6.28
N SER A 466 -8.89 -22.20 7.17
CA SER A 466 -10.02 -23.04 6.76
C SER A 466 -11.07 -22.26 5.96
N VAL A 467 -11.30 -20.99 6.28
CA VAL A 467 -12.19 -20.10 5.49
C VAL A 467 -11.56 -19.78 4.14
N LEU A 468 -10.25 -19.55 4.10
CA LEU A 468 -9.51 -19.38 2.84
C LEU A 468 -9.60 -20.63 1.96
N GLN A 469 -9.32 -21.80 2.50
CA GLN A 469 -9.43 -23.06 1.77
C GLN A 469 -10.85 -23.27 1.21
N TYR A 470 -11.87 -22.87 1.98
CA TYR A 470 -13.25 -22.88 1.53
C TYR A 470 -13.47 -21.97 0.31
N THR A 471 -13.01 -20.72 0.36
CA THR A 471 -13.21 -19.77 -0.74
C THR A 471 -12.40 -20.13 -1.99
N GLU A 472 -11.20 -20.68 -1.85
CA GLU A 472 -10.41 -21.25 -2.97
C GLU A 472 -11.13 -22.42 -3.65
N ASN A 473 -11.74 -23.30 -2.85
CA ASN A 473 -12.56 -24.40 -3.38
C ASN A 473 -13.80 -23.88 -4.11
N LEU A 474 -14.44 -22.83 -3.59
CA LEU A 474 -15.56 -22.19 -4.29
C LEU A 474 -15.15 -21.68 -5.66
N VAL A 475 -14.04 -20.93 -5.77
CA VAL A 475 -13.54 -20.43 -7.07
C VAL A 475 -13.34 -21.57 -8.07
N THR A 476 -12.84 -22.72 -7.61
CA THR A 476 -12.68 -23.90 -8.46
C THR A 476 -14.04 -24.46 -8.89
N TYR A 477 -14.99 -24.57 -7.96
CA TYR A 477 -16.29 -25.21 -8.20
C TYR A 477 -17.27 -24.36 -9.01
N THR A 478 -17.23 -23.03 -8.84
CA THR A 478 -18.05 -22.06 -9.57
C THR A 478 -17.46 -21.68 -10.92
N SER A 479 -16.27 -22.20 -11.27
CA SER A 479 -15.67 -21.97 -12.57
C SER A 479 -16.55 -22.50 -13.71
N PRO A 480 -16.54 -21.83 -14.89
CA PRO A 480 -17.30 -22.26 -16.06
C PRO A 480 -16.98 -23.68 -16.54
N ASP A 481 -15.81 -24.20 -16.21
CA ASP A 481 -15.37 -25.53 -16.61
C ASP A 481 -15.89 -26.62 -15.67
N LYS A 482 -15.89 -26.37 -14.35
CA LYS A 482 -16.27 -27.38 -13.35
C LYS A 482 -17.78 -27.43 -13.10
N ASN A 483 -18.44 -26.29 -12.92
CA ASN A 483 -19.88 -26.16 -12.61
C ASN A 483 -20.40 -27.11 -11.50
N LYS A 484 -19.65 -27.26 -10.40
CA LYS A 484 -19.94 -28.17 -9.28
C LYS A 484 -20.88 -27.55 -8.24
N TRP A 485 -22.12 -27.27 -8.64
CA TRP A 485 -23.08 -26.50 -7.86
C TRP A 485 -23.69 -27.26 -6.67
N ASP A 486 -23.78 -28.59 -6.73
CA ASP A 486 -24.29 -29.42 -5.64
C ASP A 486 -23.20 -29.59 -4.56
N GLU A 487 -21.95 -29.81 -4.96
CA GLU A 487 -20.79 -29.87 -4.06
C GLU A 487 -20.51 -28.51 -3.41
N THR A 488 -20.74 -27.41 -4.14
CA THR A 488 -20.70 -26.05 -3.59
C THR A 488 -21.66 -25.90 -2.41
N MET A 489 -22.88 -26.44 -2.51
CA MET A 489 -23.88 -26.36 -1.45
C MET A 489 -23.45 -27.14 -0.20
N GLU A 490 -22.96 -28.36 -0.38
CA GLU A 490 -22.49 -29.19 0.74
C GLU A 490 -21.26 -28.58 1.44
N LEU A 491 -20.33 -28.05 0.64
CA LEU A 491 -19.16 -27.35 1.15
C LEU A 491 -19.57 -26.10 1.96
N THR A 492 -20.52 -25.31 1.44
CA THR A 492 -21.04 -24.10 2.10
C THR A 492 -21.68 -24.42 3.45
N LYS A 493 -22.48 -25.50 3.54
CA LYS A 493 -23.08 -25.95 4.81
C LYS A 493 -22.03 -26.32 5.84
N LYS A 494 -20.99 -27.07 5.43
CA LYS A 494 -19.88 -27.47 6.31
C LYS A 494 -19.13 -26.25 6.87
N THR A 495 -18.87 -25.25 6.04
CA THR A 495 -18.21 -24.00 6.46
C THR A 495 -19.04 -23.22 7.47
N LEU A 496 -20.37 -23.11 7.29
CA LEU A 496 -21.23 -22.45 8.26
C LEU A 496 -21.19 -23.12 9.65
N ILE A 497 -21.16 -24.46 9.68
CA ILE A 497 -21.00 -25.22 10.93
C ILE A 497 -19.64 -24.92 11.58
N ASN A 498 -18.58 -24.81 10.77
CA ASN A 498 -17.25 -24.49 11.28
C ASN A 498 -17.16 -23.07 11.85
N ILE A 499 -17.70 -22.07 11.13
CA ILE A 499 -17.80 -20.68 11.59
C ILE A 499 -18.52 -20.64 12.94
N LYS A 500 -19.67 -21.33 13.07
CA LYS A 500 -20.38 -21.44 14.35
C LYS A 500 -19.49 -21.95 15.48
N LYS A 501 -18.83 -23.10 15.29
CA LYS A 501 -17.98 -23.72 16.31
C LYS A 501 -16.90 -22.79 16.83
N ILE A 502 -16.30 -21.99 15.95
CA ILE A 502 -15.23 -21.05 16.32
C ILE A 502 -15.79 -19.83 17.06
N THR A 503 -16.96 -19.34 16.64
CA THR A 503 -17.62 -18.25 17.34
C THR A 503 -18.09 -18.68 18.74
N ASP A 504 -18.63 -19.90 18.89
CA ASP A 504 -19.01 -20.48 20.19
C ASP A 504 -17.81 -20.59 21.14
N ARG A 505 -16.62 -20.85 20.60
CA ARG A 505 -15.35 -20.89 21.36
C ARG A 505 -14.77 -19.51 21.69
N LYS A 506 -15.44 -18.42 21.31
CA LYS A 506 -15.00 -17.03 21.51
C LYS A 506 -13.61 -16.71 20.95
N LEU A 507 -13.21 -17.39 19.87
CA LEU A 507 -11.88 -17.22 19.28
C LEU A 507 -11.79 -16.04 18.29
N MET A 508 -12.93 -15.48 17.87
CA MET A 508 -13.01 -14.31 16.97
C MET A 508 -12.53 -13.02 17.65
N LEU A 509 -11.94 -12.09 16.89
CA LEU A 509 -11.37 -10.86 17.45
C LEU A 509 -12.44 -9.89 17.95
N MET A 510 -13.60 -9.83 17.29
CA MET A 510 -14.71 -8.95 17.67
C MET A 510 -15.18 -9.10 19.11
N LEU A 511 -15.02 -10.29 19.70
CA LEU A 511 -15.52 -10.60 21.03
C LEU A 511 -14.65 -10.00 22.15
N PHE A 512 -13.49 -9.44 21.81
CA PHE A 512 -12.60 -8.73 22.74
C PHE A 512 -12.89 -7.22 22.86
N VAL A 513 -13.83 -6.67 22.07
CA VAL A 513 -14.23 -5.24 22.15
C VAL A 513 -15.19 -4.98 23.33
N LYS A 514 -15.64 -6.03 24.04
CA LYS A 514 -16.56 -5.95 25.19
C LYS A 514 -16.01 -5.28 26.46
N SER A 515 -14.83 -4.65 26.44
CA SER A 515 -14.36 -3.82 27.57
C SER A 515 -14.66 -2.32 27.41
N THR A 516 -15.26 -1.88 26.31
CA THR A 516 -15.66 -0.48 26.09
C THR A 516 -17.12 -0.41 25.62
N GLU A 517 -18.04 -0.86 26.48
CA GLU A 517 -19.49 -0.82 26.24
C GLU A 517 -20.12 0.57 26.52
N LYS A 518 -19.33 1.66 26.58
CA LYS A 518 -19.86 3.00 26.95
C LYS A 518 -20.00 4.04 25.84
N ASP A 519 -19.40 3.88 24.66
CA ASP A 519 -19.32 4.99 23.69
C ASP A 519 -20.01 4.74 22.34
N LEU A 520 -20.95 3.78 22.25
CA LEU A 520 -21.62 3.44 20.98
C LEU A 520 -23.15 3.25 21.11
N LEU A 521 -23.79 4.08 21.94
CA LEU A 521 -25.23 4.35 21.91
C LEU A 521 -25.49 5.83 21.70
#